data_AF-A0AAE3B017-F1
#
_entry.id   AF-A0AAE3B017-F1
#
_cell.length_a   1.000
_cell.length_b   1.000
_cell.length_c   1.000
_cell.angle_alpha   90.00
_cell.angle_beta   90.00
_cell.angle_gamma   90.00
#
_symmetry.space_group_name_H-M   'P 1'
#
loop_
_entity.id
_entity.type
_entity.pdbx_description
1 polymer ?
#
loop_
_entity_poly.entity_id
_entity_poly.type
_entity_poly.pdbx_seq_one_letter_code
_entity_poly.pdbx_strand_id
1 'polypeptide(L)'
;MDIGAKASNVLPENFVEQKERSNLAAKDKLPVIFGKLSKWYADLRPVAWSGSYSDLTNKPTIPEGSAANYQVANNDTTEAEGFVADARIVRTHGLEIDGLSRDLGGLAFAQDANGNWGFKIGGADPVIPFKGEMDFDYEHNISIPYIVVAGNPNVLHYYTMTEEDAAYSYLALFAVTAGSVVSIELSGVSGPSIVCNKPGGNYSFALIANPVLNGKVNFRHGGTGDGHVFKLMIK
;
A
#
# COMPACT_ATOMS: atom_id res chain seq x y z
N MET A 1 -38.57 -92.41 -18.90
CA MET A 1 -37.56 -91.36 -18.63
C MET A 1 -38.17 -90.05 -19.05
N ASP A 2 -38.04 -89.07 -18.17
CA ASP A 2 -38.81 -87.83 -18.08
C ASP A 2 -39.01 -87.11 -19.42
N ILE A 3 -40.28 -86.75 -19.67
CA ILE A 3 -40.79 -86.15 -20.89
C ILE A 3 -40.62 -84.66 -20.68
N GLY A 4 -39.54 -84.08 -21.23
CA GLY A 4 -39.24 -82.65 -21.12
C GLY A 4 -40.42 -81.80 -21.58
N ALA A 5 -41.26 -81.38 -20.64
CA ALA A 5 -42.30 -80.40 -20.85
C ALA A 5 -41.60 -79.12 -21.28
N LYS A 6 -41.83 -78.70 -22.53
CA LYS A 6 -41.34 -77.42 -23.01
C LYS A 6 -41.97 -76.34 -22.13
N ALA A 7 -41.16 -75.56 -21.43
CA ALA A 7 -41.59 -74.47 -20.55
C ALA A 7 -42.24 -73.29 -21.31
N SER A 8 -42.73 -73.51 -22.53
CA SER A 8 -43.04 -72.47 -23.50
C SER A 8 -44.29 -71.66 -23.18
N ASN A 9 -44.97 -71.86 -22.05
CA ASN A 9 -46.10 -71.05 -21.57
C ASN A 9 -46.35 -71.21 -20.04
N VAL A 10 -45.33 -71.59 -19.25
CA VAL A 10 -45.52 -71.77 -17.80
C VAL A 10 -45.45 -70.40 -17.12
N LEU A 11 -46.57 -69.98 -16.53
CA LEU A 11 -46.61 -68.80 -15.68
C LEU A 11 -45.82 -69.07 -14.39
N PRO A 12 -44.94 -68.15 -13.95
CA PRO A 12 -44.23 -68.30 -12.68
C PRO A 12 -45.19 -67.99 -11.53
N GLU A 13 -46.05 -68.93 -11.17
CA GLU A 13 -47.12 -68.72 -10.18
C GLU A 13 -46.64 -68.79 -8.72
N ASN A 14 -45.44 -69.33 -8.46
CA ASN A 14 -44.99 -69.71 -7.11
C ASN A 14 -43.58 -69.19 -6.74
N PHE A 15 -43.11 -68.10 -7.34
CA PHE A 15 -41.82 -67.52 -6.94
C PHE A 15 -42.00 -66.52 -5.80
N VAL A 16 -41.00 -66.47 -4.91
CA VAL A 16 -40.93 -65.50 -3.81
C VAL A 16 -39.61 -64.74 -3.96
N GLU A 17 -39.69 -63.41 -3.83
CA GLU A 17 -38.50 -62.57 -3.84
C GLU A 17 -37.49 -63.03 -2.78
N GLN A 18 -36.22 -63.11 -3.17
CA GLN A 18 -35.16 -63.50 -2.24
C GLN A 18 -34.82 -62.35 -1.29
N LYS A 19 -34.47 -62.70 -0.04
CA LYS A 19 -34.11 -61.70 0.99
C LYS A 19 -32.83 -60.93 0.66
N GLU A 20 -31.87 -61.60 0.01
CA GLU A 20 -30.54 -61.07 -0.28
C GLU A 20 -30.17 -61.24 -1.75
N ARG A 21 -29.34 -60.33 -2.28
CA ARG A 21 -28.79 -60.50 -3.64
C ARG A 21 -27.80 -61.66 -3.65
N SER A 22 -27.97 -62.57 -4.59
CA SER A 22 -27.03 -63.65 -4.85
C SER A 22 -26.95 -63.95 -6.34
N ASN A 23 -25.79 -64.40 -6.80
CA ASN A 23 -25.60 -64.81 -8.19
C ASN A 23 -26.49 -66.02 -8.53
N LEU A 24 -26.87 -66.13 -9.80
CA LEU A 24 -27.51 -67.32 -10.32
C LEU A 24 -26.52 -68.48 -10.29
N ALA A 25 -26.97 -69.66 -9.86
CA ALA A 25 -26.15 -70.86 -9.83
C ALA A 25 -26.71 -71.91 -10.79
N ALA A 26 -25.84 -72.76 -11.32
CA ALA A 26 -26.27 -73.89 -12.12
C ALA A 26 -27.18 -74.82 -11.29
N LYS A 27 -28.26 -75.32 -11.90
CA LYS A 27 -29.31 -76.15 -11.28
C LYS A 27 -30.21 -75.42 -10.28
N ASP A 28 -30.16 -74.09 -10.19
CA ASP A 28 -31.21 -73.34 -9.47
C ASP A 28 -32.58 -73.66 -10.06
N LYS A 29 -33.56 -73.92 -9.20
CA LYS A 29 -34.95 -74.13 -9.62
C LYS A 29 -35.49 -72.82 -10.22
N LEU A 30 -36.31 -72.90 -11.27
CA LEU A 30 -36.90 -71.72 -11.92
C LEU A 30 -37.54 -70.71 -10.94
N PRO A 31 -38.34 -71.12 -9.93
CA PRO A 31 -38.89 -70.18 -8.95
C PRO A 31 -37.80 -69.43 -8.15
N VAL A 32 -36.66 -70.06 -7.89
CA VAL A 32 -35.53 -69.43 -7.19
C VAL A 32 -34.85 -68.41 -8.09
N ILE A 33 -34.68 -68.71 -9.39
CA ILE A 33 -34.13 -67.78 -10.38
C ILE A 33 -35.01 -66.52 -10.46
N PHE A 34 -36.33 -66.68 -10.61
CA PHE A 34 -37.26 -65.53 -10.63
C PHE A 34 -37.24 -64.75 -9.32
N GLY A 35 -37.11 -65.42 -8.16
CA GLY A 35 -36.93 -64.76 -6.88
C GLY A 35 -35.66 -63.91 -6.80
N LYS A 36 -34.53 -64.40 -7.32
CA LYS A 36 -33.25 -63.65 -7.36
C LYS A 36 -33.33 -62.45 -8.30
N LEU A 37 -33.91 -62.64 -9.49
CA LEU A 37 -34.12 -61.56 -10.46
C LEU A 37 -35.06 -60.48 -9.92
N SER A 38 -36.14 -60.87 -9.21
CA SER A 38 -37.03 -59.93 -8.53
C SER A 38 -36.26 -59.07 -7.54
N LYS A 39 -35.41 -59.69 -6.71
CA LYS A 39 -34.59 -58.96 -5.74
C LYS A 39 -33.61 -58.00 -6.42
N TRP A 40 -32.95 -58.43 -7.50
CA TRP A 40 -32.07 -57.53 -8.27
C TRP A 40 -32.84 -56.35 -8.86
N TYR A 41 -34.02 -56.60 -9.43
CA TYR A 41 -34.86 -55.55 -9.98
C TYR A 41 -35.33 -54.58 -8.90
N ALA A 42 -35.87 -55.08 -7.78
CA ALA A 42 -36.33 -54.25 -6.67
C ALA A 42 -35.22 -53.33 -6.15
N ASP A 43 -34.01 -53.86 -6.02
CA ASP A 43 -32.87 -53.12 -5.49
C ASP A 43 -32.22 -52.16 -6.50
N LEU A 44 -32.20 -52.51 -7.80
CA LEU A 44 -31.60 -51.68 -8.86
C LEU A 44 -32.59 -50.68 -9.47
N ARG A 45 -33.90 -50.91 -9.32
CA ARG A 45 -34.94 -50.04 -9.88
C ARG A 45 -34.81 -48.58 -9.43
N PRO A 46 -34.60 -48.25 -8.13
CA PRO A 46 -34.48 -46.86 -7.70
C PRO A 46 -33.35 -46.13 -8.46
N VAL A 47 -32.14 -46.66 -8.38
CA VAL A 47 -30.95 -46.07 -9.02
C VAL A 47 -31.04 -46.01 -10.53
N ALA A 48 -31.65 -47.01 -11.18
CA ALA A 48 -31.75 -47.08 -12.64
C ALA A 48 -32.81 -46.14 -13.22
N TRP A 49 -33.84 -45.77 -12.45
CA TRP A 49 -34.98 -45.00 -12.95
C TRP A 49 -34.92 -43.54 -12.54
N SER A 50 -34.49 -43.24 -11.31
CA SER A 50 -34.35 -41.86 -10.86
C SER A 50 -33.09 -41.20 -11.43
N GLY A 51 -32.03 -41.98 -11.66
CA GLY A 51 -30.69 -41.48 -11.96
C GLY A 51 -30.07 -40.63 -10.84
N SER A 52 -30.71 -40.56 -9.67
CA SER A 52 -30.29 -39.69 -8.58
C SER A 52 -29.17 -40.32 -7.77
N TYR A 53 -28.12 -39.54 -7.49
CA TYR A 53 -27.05 -39.92 -6.57
C TYR A 53 -27.58 -40.22 -5.15
N SER A 54 -28.74 -39.67 -4.78
CA SER A 54 -29.38 -39.94 -3.49
C SER A 54 -29.71 -41.40 -3.27
N ASP A 55 -29.91 -42.18 -4.33
CA ASP A 55 -30.42 -43.55 -4.27
C ASP A 55 -29.33 -44.59 -3.97
N LEU A 56 -28.06 -44.16 -3.98
CA LEU A 56 -26.94 -45.01 -3.57
C LEU A 56 -26.93 -45.20 -2.05
N THR A 57 -26.73 -46.44 -1.63
CA THR A 57 -26.41 -46.81 -0.25
C THR A 57 -24.89 -46.79 -0.03
N ASN A 58 -24.43 -46.70 1.22
CA ASN A 58 -23.01 -46.70 1.59
C ASN A 58 -22.18 -45.59 0.91
N LYS A 59 -22.75 -44.39 0.78
CA LYS A 59 -22.06 -43.21 0.26
C LYS A 59 -20.90 -42.82 1.19
N PRO A 60 -19.73 -42.41 0.67
CA PRO A 60 -18.68 -41.82 1.49
C PRO A 60 -19.21 -40.59 2.24
N THR A 61 -18.91 -40.49 3.53
CA THR A 61 -19.15 -39.26 4.29
C THR A 61 -18.10 -38.24 3.89
N ILE A 62 -18.53 -37.13 3.28
CA ILE A 62 -17.64 -35.98 3.07
C ILE A 62 -17.48 -35.29 4.43
N PRO A 63 -16.26 -35.12 4.96
CA PRO A 63 -16.08 -34.48 6.26
C PRO A 63 -16.63 -33.05 6.24
N GLU A 64 -17.54 -32.75 7.17
CA GLU A 64 -18.06 -31.40 7.34
C GLU A 64 -16.92 -30.44 7.73
N GLY A 65 -16.97 -29.21 7.21
CA GLY A 65 -15.89 -28.23 7.40
C GLY A 65 -14.69 -28.41 6.47
N SER A 66 -14.67 -29.39 5.56
CA SER A 66 -13.64 -29.46 4.51
C SER A 66 -13.80 -28.32 3.50
N ALA A 67 -12.69 -27.86 2.91
CA ALA A 67 -12.72 -26.83 1.85
C ALA A 67 -13.63 -27.19 0.66
N ALA A 68 -13.91 -28.47 0.44
CA ALA A 68 -14.86 -28.95 -0.57
C ALA A 68 -16.32 -28.48 -0.35
N ASN A 69 -16.68 -28.08 0.87
CA ASN A 69 -18.01 -27.55 1.20
C ASN A 69 -18.10 -26.02 1.05
N TYR A 70 -16.99 -25.34 0.75
CA TYR A 70 -16.93 -23.89 0.60
C TYR A 70 -16.95 -23.51 -0.88
N GLN A 71 -17.55 -22.37 -1.18
CA GLN A 71 -17.46 -21.74 -2.50
C GLN A 71 -16.08 -21.12 -2.70
N VAL A 72 -15.65 -20.97 -3.95
CA VAL A 72 -14.37 -20.32 -4.27
C VAL A 72 -14.61 -18.85 -4.60
N ALA A 73 -14.02 -17.96 -3.81
CA ALA A 73 -14.00 -16.53 -4.08
C ALA A 73 -12.77 -16.17 -4.93
N ASN A 74 -13.02 -15.46 -6.04
CA ASN A 74 -11.99 -14.91 -6.92
C ASN A 74 -12.01 -13.38 -6.96
N ASN A 75 -12.59 -12.76 -5.93
CA ASN A 75 -12.67 -11.32 -5.75
C ASN A 75 -12.11 -10.98 -4.35
N ASP A 76 -11.40 -9.86 -4.24
CA ASP A 76 -10.82 -9.37 -2.98
C ASP A 76 -11.82 -8.63 -2.10
N THR A 77 -13.10 -9.02 -2.18
CA THR A 77 -14.20 -8.30 -1.52
C THR A 77 -15.15 -9.21 -0.75
N THR A 78 -15.00 -10.53 -0.87
CA THR A 78 -15.89 -11.48 -0.21
C THR A 78 -15.43 -11.73 1.22
N GLU A 79 -16.24 -11.30 2.18
CA GLU A 79 -16.04 -11.54 3.62
C GLU A 79 -17.06 -12.54 4.20
N ALA A 80 -17.98 -13.05 3.37
CA ALA A 80 -19.03 -13.96 3.81
C ALA A 80 -18.46 -15.33 4.23
N GLU A 81 -19.03 -15.90 5.30
CA GLU A 81 -18.75 -17.29 5.68
C GLU A 81 -19.13 -18.25 4.53
N GLY A 82 -18.41 -19.36 4.43
CA GLY A 82 -18.64 -20.35 3.38
C GLY A 82 -17.85 -20.12 2.08
N PHE A 83 -16.88 -19.19 2.07
CA PHE A 83 -15.95 -18.98 0.95
C PHE A 83 -14.49 -19.26 1.30
N VAL A 84 -13.74 -19.79 0.33
CA VAL A 84 -12.28 -19.93 0.36
C VAL A 84 -11.66 -19.14 -0.80
N ALA A 85 -10.45 -18.63 -0.63
CA ALA A 85 -9.76 -17.87 -1.68
C ALA A 85 -9.25 -18.78 -2.82
N ASP A 86 -9.38 -18.30 -4.06
CA ASP A 86 -8.75 -18.94 -5.23
C ASP A 86 -7.23 -18.80 -5.18
N ALA A 87 -6.52 -19.85 -5.61
CA ALA A 87 -5.05 -19.90 -5.58
C ALA A 87 -4.37 -18.76 -6.38
N ARG A 88 -4.99 -18.24 -7.43
CA ARG A 88 -4.45 -17.12 -8.22
C ARG A 88 -4.41 -15.84 -7.40
N ILE A 89 -5.49 -15.53 -6.69
CA ILE A 89 -5.57 -14.35 -5.81
C ILE A 89 -4.54 -14.47 -4.68
N VAL A 90 -4.50 -15.62 -4.00
CA VAL A 90 -3.52 -15.87 -2.92
C VAL A 90 -2.08 -15.70 -3.41
N ARG A 91 -1.76 -16.16 -4.63
CA ARG A 91 -0.44 -15.98 -5.23
C ARG A 91 -0.16 -14.52 -5.58
N THR A 92 -1.13 -13.79 -6.14
CA THR A 92 -0.99 -12.37 -6.43
C THR A 92 -0.70 -11.57 -5.16
N HIS A 93 -1.48 -11.77 -4.09
CA HIS A 93 -1.24 -11.12 -2.80
C HIS A 93 0.13 -11.45 -2.23
N GLY A 94 0.58 -12.70 -2.33
CA GLY A 94 1.93 -13.08 -1.92
C GLY A 94 3.02 -12.27 -2.64
N LEU A 95 2.89 -12.11 -3.96
CA LEU A 95 3.83 -11.31 -4.75
C LEU A 95 3.75 -9.82 -4.45
N GLU A 96 2.56 -9.29 -4.19
CA GLU A 96 2.36 -7.89 -3.79
C GLU A 96 2.97 -7.61 -2.42
N ILE A 97 2.79 -8.50 -1.45
CA ILE A 97 3.40 -8.42 -0.12
C ILE A 97 4.93 -8.49 -0.20
N ASP A 98 5.46 -9.42 -1.00
CA ASP A 98 6.90 -9.54 -1.22
C ASP A 98 7.47 -8.29 -1.90
N GLY A 99 6.74 -7.74 -2.88
CA GLY A 99 7.06 -6.48 -3.56
C GLY A 99 7.11 -5.31 -2.59
N LEU A 100 6.06 -5.13 -1.78
CA LEU A 100 6.01 -4.09 -0.74
C LEU A 100 7.15 -4.24 0.26
N SER A 101 7.44 -5.46 0.71
CA SER A 101 8.54 -5.73 1.65
C SER A 101 9.91 -5.33 1.07
N ARG A 102 10.15 -5.67 -0.20
CA ARG A 102 11.38 -5.29 -0.91
C ARG A 102 11.47 -3.78 -1.12
N ASP A 103 10.39 -3.16 -1.59
CA ASP A 103 10.36 -1.74 -1.96
C ASP A 103 10.48 -0.85 -0.71
N LEU A 104 9.98 -1.31 0.44
CA LEU A 104 10.21 -0.67 1.74
C LEU A 104 11.63 -0.88 2.28
N GLY A 105 12.42 -1.83 1.75
CA GLY A 105 13.83 -1.99 2.11
C GLY A 105 14.10 -2.26 3.60
N GLY A 106 13.13 -2.83 4.33
CA GLY A 106 13.22 -3.03 5.78
C GLY A 106 12.86 -1.81 6.63
N LEU A 107 12.41 -0.71 6.02
CA LEU A 107 11.84 0.44 6.73
C LEU A 107 10.52 0.04 7.39
N ALA A 108 10.32 0.46 8.62
CA ALA A 108 9.07 0.31 9.35
C ALA A 108 8.53 1.67 9.81
N PHE A 109 7.22 1.80 9.93
CA PHE A 109 6.60 2.97 10.53
C PHE A 109 6.54 2.83 12.05
N ALA A 110 7.00 3.84 12.77
CA ALA A 110 6.97 3.88 14.23
C ALA A 110 6.80 5.31 14.74
N GLN A 111 6.48 5.46 16.02
CA GLN A 111 6.52 6.73 16.71
C GLN A 111 7.86 6.90 17.45
N ASP A 112 8.38 8.12 17.48
CA ASP A 112 9.47 8.50 18.39
C ASP A 112 8.97 8.61 19.85
N ALA A 113 9.87 8.89 20.78
CA ALA A 113 9.54 9.08 22.20
C ALA A 113 8.56 10.23 22.48
N ASN A 114 8.36 11.12 21.50
CA ASN A 114 7.47 12.28 21.59
C ASN A 114 6.11 12.02 20.89
N GLY A 115 5.90 10.83 20.33
CA GLY A 115 4.67 10.44 19.63
C GLY A 115 4.64 10.82 18.14
N ASN A 116 5.74 11.32 17.57
CA ASN A 116 5.78 11.71 16.15
C ASN A 116 5.98 10.48 15.27
N TRP A 117 5.16 10.33 14.23
CA TRP A 117 5.27 9.24 13.27
C TRP A 117 6.44 9.45 12.30
N GLY A 118 7.14 8.36 11.96
CA GLY A 118 8.29 8.39 11.06
C GLY A 118 8.75 7.03 10.54
N PHE A 119 9.86 7.03 9.79
CA PHE A 119 10.53 5.82 9.32
C PHE A 119 11.58 5.35 10.32
N LYS A 120 11.58 4.06 10.65
CA LYS A 120 12.62 3.41 11.45
C LYS A 120 13.62 2.72 10.52
N ILE A 121 14.89 3.14 10.60
CA ILE A 121 15.99 2.65 9.74
C ILE A 121 16.80 1.49 10.37
N GLY A 122 16.38 0.96 11.52
CA GLY A 122 17.08 -0.08 12.28
C GLY A 122 17.91 0.47 13.45
N GLY A 123 18.16 -0.37 14.47
CA GLY A 123 18.81 0.04 15.73
C GLY A 123 17.82 0.45 16.84
N ALA A 124 18.35 0.77 18.02
CA ALA A 124 17.55 1.04 19.21
C ALA A 124 16.68 2.30 19.09
N ASP A 125 17.13 3.36 18.39
CA ASP A 125 16.57 4.70 18.65
C ASP A 125 16.37 5.75 17.52
N PRO A 126 16.56 5.56 16.19
CA PRO A 126 16.23 6.62 15.25
C PRO A 126 14.93 6.31 14.49
N VAL A 127 13.79 6.71 15.04
CA VAL A 127 12.61 7.02 14.22
C VAL A 127 12.87 8.38 13.59
N ILE A 128 12.94 8.45 12.27
CA ILE A 128 13.05 9.69 11.51
C ILE A 128 11.62 10.18 11.26
N PRO A 129 11.13 11.21 11.99
CA PRO A 129 9.76 11.67 11.84
C PRO A 129 9.47 12.11 10.41
N PHE A 130 8.24 11.92 9.95
CA PHE A 130 7.78 12.58 8.73
C PHE A 130 7.91 14.09 8.93
N LYS A 131 8.50 14.81 7.98
CA LYS A 131 8.60 16.28 8.06
C LYS A 131 7.19 16.86 8.09
N GLY A 132 6.76 17.33 9.26
CA GLY A 132 5.42 17.87 9.49
C GLY A 132 5.27 19.33 9.06
N GLU A 133 6.32 20.15 9.19
CA GLU A 133 6.29 21.59 8.92
C GLU A 133 7.62 22.07 8.33
N MET A 134 7.62 23.24 7.66
CA MET A 134 8.86 23.88 7.21
C MET A 134 9.71 24.25 8.43
N ASP A 135 10.96 23.80 8.44
CA ASP A 135 11.94 24.13 9.48
C ASP A 135 12.50 25.54 9.21
N PHE A 136 12.17 26.47 10.09
CA PHE A 136 12.51 27.89 10.00
C PHE A 136 13.50 28.25 11.10
N ASP A 137 14.77 28.42 10.75
CA ASP A 137 15.76 28.96 11.66
C ASP A 137 15.84 30.49 11.47
N TYR A 138 15.93 31.25 12.56
CA TYR A 138 15.93 32.71 12.50
C TYR A 138 17.06 33.34 13.32
N GLU A 139 17.64 34.42 12.79
CA GLU A 139 18.56 35.29 13.52
C GLU A 139 18.11 36.74 13.38
N HIS A 140 18.19 37.51 14.48
CA HIS A 140 17.70 38.87 14.53
C HIS A 140 18.82 39.90 14.67
N ASN A 141 18.59 41.07 14.06
CA ASN A 141 19.36 42.29 14.27
C ASN A 141 20.88 42.15 13.99
N ILE A 142 21.22 41.39 12.94
CA ILE A 142 22.61 41.23 12.52
C ILE A 142 23.08 42.55 11.92
N SER A 143 24.04 43.20 12.57
CA SER A 143 24.69 44.41 12.03
C SER A 143 25.44 44.07 10.75
N ILE A 144 25.15 44.82 9.69
CA ILE A 144 25.80 44.64 8.38
C ILE A 144 26.83 45.76 8.15
N PRO A 145 28.07 45.43 7.77
CA PRO A 145 29.10 46.42 7.49
C PRO A 145 28.67 47.36 6.36
N TYR A 146 29.16 48.61 6.40
CA TYR A 146 28.89 49.60 5.37
C TYR A 146 30.16 50.12 4.68
N ILE A 147 30.00 50.54 3.43
CA ILE A 147 31.03 51.21 2.62
C ILE A 147 30.46 52.54 2.14
N VAL A 148 31.19 53.63 2.37
CA VAL A 148 30.92 54.95 1.79
C VAL A 148 32.03 55.27 0.80
N VAL A 149 31.67 55.54 -0.45
CA VAL A 149 32.62 55.93 -1.50
C VAL A 149 32.54 57.44 -1.69
N ALA A 150 33.67 58.13 -1.63
CA ALA A 150 33.73 59.57 -1.89
C ALA A 150 33.13 59.90 -3.27
N GLY A 151 32.12 60.78 -3.29
CA GLY A 151 31.39 61.15 -4.50
C GLY A 151 30.16 60.28 -4.85
N ASN A 152 29.91 59.19 -4.12
CA ASN A 152 28.65 58.45 -4.21
C ASN A 152 27.72 58.87 -3.06
N PRO A 153 26.50 59.39 -3.34
CA PRO A 153 25.56 59.80 -2.29
C PRO A 153 24.92 58.62 -1.54
N ASN A 154 25.11 57.38 -2.01
CA ASN A 154 24.52 56.19 -1.44
C ASN A 154 25.52 55.39 -0.59
N VAL A 155 25.08 54.96 0.58
CA VAL A 155 25.78 54.03 1.47
C VAL A 155 25.47 52.60 1.03
N LEU A 156 26.50 51.75 0.94
CA LEU A 156 26.36 50.34 0.62
C LEU A 156 26.51 49.51 1.90
N HIS A 157 25.47 48.78 2.28
CA HIS A 157 25.60 47.68 3.23
C HIS A 157 25.63 46.34 2.50
N TYR A 158 26.28 45.34 3.09
CA TYR A 158 26.27 43.99 2.53
C TYR A 158 26.20 42.92 3.61
N TYR A 159 25.44 41.86 3.32
CA TYR A 159 25.50 40.60 4.06
C TYR A 159 26.32 39.60 3.23
N THR A 160 27.30 38.93 3.86
CA THR A 160 28.07 37.86 3.23
C THR A 160 27.58 36.53 3.78
N MET A 161 27.09 35.66 2.90
CA MET A 161 26.59 34.34 3.24
C MET A 161 27.71 33.47 3.80
N THR A 162 27.41 32.85 4.92
CA THR A 162 28.28 31.94 5.67
C THR A 162 28.20 30.51 5.12
N GLU A 163 29.03 29.61 5.66
CA GLU A 163 28.97 28.18 5.35
C GLU A 163 27.66 27.55 5.86
N GLU A 164 27.17 28.04 7.00
CA GLU A 164 25.88 27.65 7.55
C GLU A 164 24.74 28.06 6.63
N ASP A 165 24.71 29.31 6.15
CA ASP A 165 23.66 29.77 5.23
C ASP A 165 23.63 28.92 3.96
N ALA A 166 24.79 28.51 3.45
CA ALA A 166 24.93 27.68 2.25
C ALA A 166 24.43 26.23 2.43
N ALA A 167 24.13 25.79 3.65
CA ALA A 167 23.55 24.48 3.93
C ALA A 167 22.02 24.45 3.76
N TYR A 168 21.36 25.61 3.60
CA TYR A 168 19.91 25.73 3.48
C TYR A 168 19.45 25.82 2.02
N SER A 169 18.20 25.41 1.77
CA SER A 169 17.55 25.53 0.46
C SER A 169 17.21 26.97 0.11
N TYR A 170 16.85 27.77 1.12
CA TYR A 170 16.57 29.20 0.97
C TYR A 170 17.10 30.02 2.13
N LEU A 171 17.51 31.25 1.81
CA LEU A 171 17.87 32.30 2.76
C LEU A 171 17.01 33.53 2.50
N ALA A 172 16.27 34.01 3.49
CA ALA A 172 15.52 35.26 3.41
C ALA A 172 16.18 36.32 4.30
N LEU A 173 16.47 37.47 3.70
CA LEU A 173 17.05 38.63 4.38
C LEU A 173 16.06 39.78 4.36
N PHE A 174 15.69 40.25 5.55
CA PHE A 174 14.92 41.48 5.73
C PHE A 174 15.86 42.57 6.20
N ALA A 175 16.20 43.50 5.31
CA ALA A 175 17.08 44.61 5.63
C ALA A 175 16.28 45.83 6.09
N VAL A 176 16.77 46.47 7.14
CA VAL A 176 16.33 47.79 7.60
C VAL A 176 17.52 48.72 7.53
N THR A 177 17.39 49.81 6.78
CA THR A 177 18.46 50.81 6.60
C THR A 177 18.06 52.15 7.21
N ALA A 178 19.03 53.05 7.42
CA ALA A 178 18.75 54.39 7.93
C ALA A 178 17.97 55.28 6.94
N GLY A 179 18.05 54.99 5.64
CA GLY A 179 17.35 55.73 4.59
C GLY A 179 16.64 54.82 3.59
N SER A 180 16.01 55.41 2.56
CA SER A 180 15.33 54.65 1.51
C SER A 180 16.32 53.80 0.72
N VAL A 181 16.03 52.52 0.57
CA VAL A 181 16.84 51.63 -0.29
C VAL A 181 16.64 52.04 -1.74
N VAL A 182 17.75 52.15 -2.48
CA VAL A 182 17.86 52.60 -3.86
C VAL A 182 18.07 51.42 -4.80
N SER A 183 18.90 50.45 -4.41
CA SER A 183 19.08 49.20 -5.15
C SER A 183 19.42 48.05 -4.22
N ILE A 184 19.14 46.84 -4.70
CA ILE A 184 19.54 45.58 -4.07
C ILE A 184 20.26 44.76 -5.15
N GLU A 185 21.48 44.34 -4.86
CA GLU A 185 22.32 43.59 -5.81
C GLU A 185 22.76 42.28 -5.15
N LEU A 186 22.50 41.15 -5.82
CA LEU A 186 23.02 39.85 -5.42
C LEU A 186 24.33 39.60 -6.15
N SER A 187 25.41 39.33 -5.42
CA SER A 187 26.69 38.94 -6.00
C SER A 187 26.97 37.46 -5.72
N GLY A 188 27.21 36.68 -6.77
CA GLY A 188 27.44 35.24 -6.69
C GLY A 188 26.44 34.44 -7.53
N VAL A 189 26.78 33.18 -7.84
CA VAL A 189 25.94 32.29 -8.65
C VAL A 189 24.94 31.58 -7.73
N SER A 190 24.00 32.33 -7.15
CA SER A 190 22.84 31.75 -6.45
C SER A 190 21.67 31.57 -7.42
N GLY A 191 20.73 30.68 -7.09
CA GLY A 191 19.56 30.36 -7.92
C GLY A 191 18.59 31.54 -8.10
N PRO A 192 17.40 31.30 -8.72
CA PRO A 192 16.41 32.36 -8.90
C PRO A 192 16.05 32.97 -7.54
N SER A 193 16.16 34.29 -7.45
CA SER A 193 16.00 35.04 -6.20
C SER A 193 14.88 36.06 -6.34
N ILE A 194 14.08 36.24 -5.28
CA ILE A 194 13.01 37.25 -5.23
C ILE A 194 13.53 38.42 -4.42
N VAL A 195 13.54 39.59 -5.04
CA VAL A 195 13.99 40.83 -4.39
C VAL A 195 12.85 41.83 -4.43
N CYS A 196 12.52 42.38 -3.27
CA CYS A 196 11.48 43.39 -3.12
C CYS A 196 12.04 44.58 -2.34
N ASN A 197 11.93 45.76 -2.93
CA ASN A 197 12.21 47.01 -2.27
C ASN A 197 10.91 47.80 -2.16
N LYS A 198 10.61 48.35 -0.97
CA LYS A 198 9.50 49.30 -0.82
C LYS A 198 9.95 50.66 -1.37
N PRO A 199 9.34 51.19 -2.45
CA PRO A 199 9.69 52.52 -2.95
C PRO A 199 9.52 53.58 -1.86
N GLY A 200 10.57 54.37 -1.61
CA GLY A 200 10.59 55.41 -0.56
C GLY A 200 10.62 54.88 0.87
N GLY A 201 10.72 53.56 1.08
CA GLY A 201 10.80 52.92 2.39
C GLY A 201 12.22 52.52 2.76
N ASN A 202 12.46 52.36 4.05
CA ASN A 202 13.73 51.93 4.62
C ASN A 202 13.80 50.41 4.89
N TYR A 203 12.87 49.65 4.31
CA TYR A 203 12.76 48.20 4.44
C TYR A 203 12.93 47.53 3.09
N SER A 204 13.66 46.43 3.08
CA SER A 204 13.92 45.65 1.88
C SER A 204 13.95 44.16 2.19
N PHE A 205 13.61 43.35 1.19
CA PHE A 205 13.52 41.90 1.30
C PHE A 205 14.27 41.25 0.14
N ALA A 206 15.07 40.22 0.46
CA ALA A 206 15.69 39.35 -0.53
C ALA A 206 15.54 37.89 -0.10
N LEU A 207 14.91 37.07 -0.95
CA LEU A 207 14.89 35.61 -0.84
C LEU A 207 15.86 35.04 -1.86
N ILE A 208 16.85 34.29 -1.38
CA ILE A 208 17.88 33.66 -2.18
C ILE A 208 17.65 32.15 -2.16
N ALA A 209 17.49 31.55 -3.34
CA ALA A 209 17.47 30.10 -3.50
C ALA A 209 18.91 29.58 -3.65
N ASN A 210 19.24 28.48 -2.97
CA ASN A 210 20.58 27.88 -2.98
C ASN A 210 21.67 28.94 -2.69
N PRO A 211 21.65 29.58 -1.50
CA PRO A 211 22.73 30.46 -1.07
C PRO A 211 24.08 29.75 -1.21
N VAL A 212 25.11 30.50 -1.60
CA VAL A 212 26.47 29.97 -1.78
C VAL A 212 27.41 30.64 -0.80
N LEU A 213 28.37 29.88 -0.27
CA LEU A 213 29.41 30.42 0.61
C LEU A 213 30.08 31.63 -0.06
N ASN A 214 30.21 32.74 0.69
CA ASN A 214 30.71 34.04 0.22
C ASN A 214 29.86 34.76 -0.84
N GLY A 215 28.68 34.24 -1.18
CA GLY A 215 27.66 35.03 -1.88
C GLY A 215 27.31 36.26 -1.06
N LYS A 216 26.99 37.38 -1.72
CA LYS A 216 26.63 38.61 -1.00
C LYS A 216 25.32 39.19 -1.47
N VAL A 217 24.60 39.76 -0.51
CA VAL A 217 23.44 40.62 -0.78
C VAL A 217 23.82 42.03 -0.41
N ASN A 218 23.77 42.91 -1.38
CA ASN A 218 24.16 44.30 -1.27
C ASN A 218 22.89 45.16 -1.21
N PHE A 219 22.79 46.02 -0.21
CA PHE A 219 21.71 46.97 -0.02
C PHE A 219 22.28 48.38 -0.11
N ARG A 220 21.86 49.15 -1.11
CA ARG A 220 22.25 50.56 -1.22
C ARG A 220 21.13 51.46 -0.74
N HIS A 221 21.41 52.43 0.12
CA HIS A 221 20.43 53.44 0.53
C HIS A 221 21.03 54.85 0.50
N GLY A 222 20.17 55.86 0.40
CA GLY A 222 20.58 57.27 0.53
C GLY A 222 20.75 57.70 2.00
N GLY A 223 21.51 58.78 2.23
CA GLY A 223 21.68 59.40 3.55
C GLY A 223 22.83 58.82 4.38
N THR A 224 22.80 59.03 5.70
CA THR A 224 23.82 58.54 6.65
C THR A 224 23.17 57.69 7.73
N GLY A 225 23.79 56.57 8.11
CA GLY A 225 23.38 55.76 9.26
C GLY A 225 23.62 54.27 9.05
N ASP A 226 23.31 53.48 10.07
CA ASP A 226 23.54 52.04 10.10
C ASP A 226 22.40 51.24 9.42
N GLY A 227 22.64 49.95 9.27
CA GLY A 227 21.69 48.98 8.73
C GLY A 227 21.81 47.64 9.44
N HIS A 228 20.69 46.92 9.50
CA HIS A 228 20.60 45.60 10.11
C HIS A 228 19.82 44.66 9.21
N VAL A 229 20.12 43.36 9.29
CA VAL A 229 19.33 42.31 8.66
C VAL A 229 18.72 41.38 9.69
N PHE A 230 17.51 40.93 9.37
CA PHE A 230 16.90 39.76 9.97
C PHE A 230 17.01 38.61 8.97
N LYS A 231 17.45 37.46 9.46
CA LYS A 231 17.76 36.29 8.66
C LYS A 231 16.75 35.19 8.97
N LEU A 232 16.17 34.60 7.93
CA LEU A 232 15.34 33.40 7.99
C LEU A 232 15.97 32.33 7.08
N MET A 233 16.26 31.17 7.62
CA MET A 233 16.90 30.06 6.92
C MET A 233 15.91 28.90 6.83
N ILE A 234 15.78 28.29 5.65
CA ILE A 234 14.74 27.30 5.34
C ILE A 234 15.37 26.03 4.78
N LYS A 235 15.22 24.90 5.48
CA LYS A 235 15.83 23.60 5.11
C LYS A 235 15.04 22.82 4.07
#